data_AF-A0A0C3RYU8-F1
#
_entry.id   AF-A0A0C3RYU8-F1
#
_cell.length_a   1.000
_cell.length_b   1.000
_cell.length_c   1.000
_cell.angle_alpha   90.00
_cell.angle_beta   90.00
_cell.angle_gamma   90.00
#
_symmetry.space_group_name_H-M   'P 1'
#
loop_
_entity.id
_entity.type
_entity.pdbx_description
1 polymer ?
#
loop_
_entity_poly.entity_id
_entity_poly.type
_entity_poly.pdbx_seq_one_letter_code
_entity_poly.pdbx_strand_id
1 'polypeptide(L)'
;MMESDLPIDTSHPAVRDYLALIRLQVLTPLSLLINIATVMVCTLVINPNLGEISKLYPAAIAPSPNMIAVYLVAIYVGQVGYCVLLVLARKPETKRALVKGVGLPLVFANWLTAGWALAWLFQAFLVSTILLGMVLILLIYANIVLLVYHSPTGKRPLDIMLIHAPMRAFMILPLGVLFPYNLFVTLGWTWSPGEPQHYARHQWAGMGIMLGINLLSLVVVVLRRDIVWCVAAAWINASIWVLKPKPFPVFITVVIFTIVLPLALVASALWLKLRRKAREGPIRLPEDGPEGGAQSHERGPREVDAEALWG
;
A
#
# COMPACT_ATOMS: atom_id res chain seq x y z
N MET A 1 3.43 -20.09 -45.19
CA MET A 1 3.21 -19.50 -43.86
C MET A 1 3.11 -20.65 -42.88
N MET A 2 4.19 -20.94 -42.16
CA MET A 2 4.19 -21.97 -41.13
C MET A 2 3.55 -21.35 -39.89
N GLU A 3 2.25 -21.54 -39.70
CA GLU A 3 1.68 -21.45 -38.35
C GLU A 3 2.33 -22.57 -37.54
N SER A 4 3.22 -22.15 -36.64
CA SER A 4 3.93 -23.05 -35.73
C SER A 4 2.91 -23.86 -34.94
N ASP A 5 2.88 -25.16 -35.22
CA ASP A 5 2.08 -26.22 -34.61
C ASP A 5 2.52 -26.44 -33.15
N LEU A 6 2.41 -25.38 -32.34
CA LEU A 6 2.57 -25.46 -30.90
C LEU A 6 1.34 -26.20 -30.37
N PRO A 7 1.48 -27.25 -29.52
CA PRO A 7 0.37 -28.03 -28.99
C PRO A 7 -0.56 -27.25 -28.03
N ILE A 8 -0.39 -25.92 -27.96
CA ILE A 8 -1.10 -25.00 -27.08
C ILE A 8 -1.55 -23.81 -27.92
N ASP A 9 -2.86 -23.63 -28.06
CA ASP A 9 -3.45 -22.45 -28.71
C ASP A 9 -3.25 -21.21 -27.82
N THR A 10 -2.24 -20.40 -28.17
CA THR A 10 -1.89 -19.16 -27.45
C THR A 10 -2.82 -17.98 -27.79
N SER A 11 -3.74 -18.14 -28.73
CA SER A 11 -4.76 -17.15 -29.06
C SER A 11 -5.97 -17.21 -28.11
N HIS A 12 -6.20 -18.37 -27.48
CA HIS A 12 -7.31 -18.57 -26.57
C HIS A 12 -7.16 -17.76 -25.25
N PRO A 13 -8.15 -16.96 -24.82
CA PRO A 13 -8.03 -16.04 -23.69
C PRO A 13 -7.74 -16.75 -22.35
N ALA A 14 -8.29 -17.95 -22.15
CA ALA A 14 -8.03 -18.75 -20.95
C ALA A 14 -6.57 -19.26 -20.87
N VAL A 15 -5.97 -19.61 -22.02
CA VAL A 15 -4.58 -20.06 -22.10
C VAL A 15 -3.64 -18.88 -21.84
N ARG A 16 -3.96 -17.69 -22.36
CA ARG A 16 -3.22 -16.45 -22.06
C ARG A 16 -3.24 -16.08 -20.59
N ASP A 17 -4.42 -16.12 -19.95
CA ASP A 17 -4.56 -15.84 -18.52
C ASP A 17 -3.78 -16.87 -17.67
N TYR A 18 -3.76 -18.14 -18.08
CA TYR A 18 -2.98 -19.19 -17.42
C TYR A 18 -1.46 -18.99 -17.59
N LEU A 19 -0.99 -18.68 -18.80
CA LEU A 19 0.42 -18.39 -19.07
C LEU A 19 0.89 -17.13 -18.33
N ALA A 20 0.05 -16.09 -18.26
CA ALA A 20 0.34 -14.88 -17.49
C ALA A 20 0.42 -15.18 -15.99
N LEU A 21 -0.46 -16.03 -15.47
CA LEU A 21 -0.42 -16.50 -14.09
C LEU A 21 0.92 -17.21 -13.83
N ILE A 22 1.29 -18.21 -14.64
CA ILE A 22 2.56 -18.95 -14.51
C ILE A 22 3.76 -18.01 -14.49
N ARG A 23 3.83 -17.08 -15.46
CA ARG A 23 4.91 -16.10 -15.53
C ARG A 23 5.01 -15.28 -14.25
N LEU A 24 3.88 -14.85 -13.69
CA LEU A 24 3.86 -14.11 -12.42
C LEU A 24 4.22 -14.99 -11.21
N GLN A 25 3.85 -16.29 -11.19
CA GLN A 25 4.23 -17.17 -10.07
C GLN A 25 5.75 -17.38 -10.01
N VAL A 26 6.45 -17.27 -11.14
CA VAL A 26 7.92 -17.34 -11.16
C VAL A 26 8.53 -15.96 -10.95
N LEU A 27 8.05 -14.95 -11.68
CA LEU A 27 8.67 -13.63 -11.73
C LEU A 27 8.48 -12.86 -10.42
N THR A 28 7.33 -12.97 -9.75
CA THR A 28 7.08 -12.23 -8.51
C THR A 28 7.98 -12.71 -7.36
N PRO A 29 8.04 -14.01 -7.02
CA PRO A 29 8.96 -14.49 -5.97
C PRO A 29 10.42 -14.22 -6.32
N LEU A 30 10.81 -14.40 -7.59
CA LEU A 30 12.17 -14.11 -8.03
C LEU A 30 12.54 -12.63 -7.83
N SER A 31 11.68 -11.70 -8.26
CA SER A 31 11.90 -10.26 -8.07
C SER A 31 12.00 -9.88 -6.60
N LEU A 32 11.18 -10.50 -5.74
CA LEU A 32 11.18 -10.26 -4.30
C LEU A 32 12.49 -10.77 -3.66
N LEU A 33 12.92 -11.98 -4.00
CA LEU A 33 14.17 -12.56 -3.49
C LEU A 33 15.38 -11.72 -3.89
N ILE A 34 15.43 -11.25 -5.15
CA ILE A 34 16.50 -10.38 -5.63
C ILE A 34 16.49 -9.04 -4.87
N ASN A 35 15.32 -8.45 -4.65
CA ASN A 35 15.19 -7.22 -3.88
C ASN A 35 15.68 -7.42 -2.43
N ILE A 36 15.20 -8.46 -1.74
CA ILE A 36 15.62 -8.80 -0.38
C ILE A 36 17.13 -9.02 -0.30
N ALA A 37 17.69 -9.85 -1.18
CA ALA A 37 19.11 -10.14 -1.22
C ALA A 37 19.94 -8.87 -1.45
N THR A 38 19.56 -8.05 -2.43
CA THR A 38 20.26 -6.80 -2.76
C THR A 38 20.24 -5.83 -1.57
N VAL A 39 19.08 -5.59 -0.97
CA VAL A 39 18.94 -4.68 0.18
C VAL A 39 19.69 -5.22 1.40
N MET A 40 19.64 -6.53 1.67
CA MET A 40 20.40 -7.14 2.77
C MET A 40 21.91 -7.01 2.56
N VAL A 41 22.43 -7.27 1.36
CA VAL A 41 23.86 -7.11 1.05
C VAL A 41 24.29 -5.65 1.22
N CYS A 42 23.52 -4.69 0.70
CA CYS A 42 23.81 -3.26 0.84
C CYS A 42 23.70 -2.75 2.29
N THR A 43 22.96 -3.45 3.16
CA THR A 43 22.74 -3.04 4.56
C THR A 43 23.69 -3.73 5.53
N LEU A 44 24.01 -5.00 5.32
CA LEU A 44 24.71 -5.85 6.29
C LEU A 44 26.14 -6.23 5.89
N VAL A 45 26.44 -6.26 4.58
CA VAL A 45 27.71 -6.81 4.06
C VAL A 45 28.67 -5.70 3.64
N ILE A 46 28.15 -4.68 2.95
CA ILE A 46 28.98 -3.61 2.37
C ILE A 46 29.15 -2.48 3.38
N ASN A 47 30.38 -1.95 3.49
CA ASN A 47 30.71 -0.75 4.27
C ASN A 47 31.31 0.33 3.34
N PRO A 48 30.85 1.59 3.38
CA PRO A 48 29.73 2.07 4.19
C PRO A 48 28.38 1.48 3.75
N ASN A 49 27.54 1.07 4.70
CA ASN A 49 26.21 0.51 4.41
C ASN A 49 25.15 1.60 4.17
N LEU A 50 23.94 1.22 3.72
CA LEU A 50 22.83 2.17 3.46
C LEU A 50 22.53 3.12 4.63
N GLY A 51 22.60 2.59 5.87
CA GLY A 51 22.37 3.36 7.08
C GLY A 51 23.52 4.32 7.40
N GLU A 52 24.75 3.90 7.16
CA GLU A 52 25.95 4.74 7.31
C GLU A 52 25.99 5.87 6.29
N ILE A 53 25.66 5.58 5.02
CA ILE A 53 25.46 6.64 4.02
C ILE A 53 24.41 7.63 4.50
N SER A 54 23.29 7.15 5.06
CA SER A 54 22.24 8.04 5.59
C SER A 54 22.74 8.92 6.75
N LYS A 55 23.68 8.45 7.57
CA LYS A 55 24.30 9.26 8.64
C LYS A 55 25.21 10.36 8.10
N LEU A 56 25.78 10.18 6.90
CA LEU A 56 26.61 11.19 6.23
C LEU A 56 25.77 12.34 5.66
N TYR A 57 24.48 12.10 5.40
CA TYR A 57 23.55 13.07 4.78
C TYR A 57 22.34 13.38 5.66
N PRO A 58 22.53 13.88 6.89
CA PRO A 58 21.43 14.20 7.77
C PRO A 58 20.57 15.32 7.18
N ALA A 59 19.24 15.16 7.26
CA ALA A 59 18.25 16.09 6.73
C ALA A 59 17.11 16.32 7.73
N ALA A 60 16.35 17.41 7.54
CA ALA A 60 15.30 17.84 8.46
C ALA A 60 14.26 16.73 8.70
N ILE A 61 14.00 15.93 7.68
CA ILE A 61 13.02 14.83 7.65
C ILE A 61 13.65 13.42 7.76
N ALA A 62 14.96 13.31 8.03
CA ALA A 62 15.64 12.02 8.09
C ALA A 62 15.00 11.09 9.13
N PRO A 63 14.63 9.84 8.79
CA PRO A 63 14.07 8.89 9.74
C PRO A 63 15.15 8.11 10.49
N SER A 64 14.76 7.50 11.60
CA SER A 64 15.56 6.49 12.31
C SER A 64 15.79 5.27 11.42
N PRO A 65 17.05 4.92 11.07
CA PRO A 65 17.34 3.79 10.18
C PRO A 65 16.78 2.46 10.70
N ASN A 66 16.84 2.23 12.02
CA ASN A 66 16.35 1.00 12.64
C ASN A 66 14.83 0.85 12.48
N MET A 67 14.07 1.94 12.62
CA MET A 67 12.61 1.89 12.45
C MET A 67 12.21 1.67 10.99
N ILE A 68 12.98 2.21 10.03
CA ILE A 68 12.79 1.95 8.61
C ILE A 68 13.13 0.51 8.27
N ALA A 69 14.19 -0.06 8.86
CA ALA A 69 14.53 -1.46 8.68
C ALA A 69 13.41 -2.39 9.16
N VAL A 70 12.84 -2.14 10.34
CA VAL A 70 11.67 -2.90 10.84
C VAL A 70 10.47 -2.77 9.89
N TYR A 71 10.21 -1.58 9.37
CA TYR A 71 9.13 -1.35 8.42
C TYR A 71 9.35 -2.11 7.10
N LEU A 72 10.59 -2.12 6.58
CA LEU A 72 10.97 -2.88 5.39
C LEU A 72 10.80 -4.39 5.60
N VAL A 73 11.21 -4.92 6.75
CA VAL A 73 10.98 -6.33 7.10
C VAL A 73 9.49 -6.65 7.09
N ALA A 74 8.64 -5.80 7.66
CA ALA A 74 7.18 -5.99 7.62
C ALA A 74 6.62 -5.99 6.20
N ILE A 75 7.10 -5.12 5.30
CA ILE A 75 6.75 -5.17 3.88
C ILE A 75 7.17 -6.50 3.27
N TYR A 76 8.42 -6.94 3.48
CA TYR A 76 8.91 -8.18 2.88
C TYR A 76 8.14 -9.40 3.37
N VAL A 77 7.81 -9.48 4.66
CA VAL A 77 6.94 -10.54 5.20
C VAL A 77 5.58 -10.51 4.50
N GLY A 78 4.98 -9.33 4.33
CA GLY A 78 3.72 -9.18 3.60
C GLY A 78 3.81 -9.60 2.13
N GLN A 79 4.92 -9.29 1.45
CA GLN A 79 5.16 -9.70 0.06
C GLN A 79 5.44 -11.20 -0.08
N VAL A 80 6.10 -11.83 0.90
CA VAL A 80 6.21 -13.31 0.95
C VAL A 80 4.82 -13.92 1.08
N GLY A 81 3.97 -13.37 1.96
CA GLY A 81 2.58 -13.77 2.09
C GLY A 81 1.77 -13.60 0.79
N TYR A 82 2.00 -12.52 0.05
CA TYR A 82 1.45 -12.32 -1.30
C TYR A 82 1.88 -13.45 -2.26
N CYS A 83 3.16 -13.81 -2.28
CA CYS A 83 3.68 -14.89 -3.12
C CYS A 83 3.04 -16.25 -2.77
N VAL A 84 2.90 -16.54 -1.48
CA VAL A 84 2.21 -17.76 -1.01
C VAL A 84 0.75 -17.76 -1.46
N LEU A 85 0.04 -16.63 -1.32
CA LEU A 85 -1.34 -16.51 -1.79
C LEU A 85 -1.44 -16.70 -3.31
N LEU A 86 -0.44 -16.25 -4.08
CA LEU A 86 -0.42 -16.38 -5.53
C LEU A 86 -0.37 -17.85 -5.98
N VAL A 87 0.30 -18.72 -5.23
CA VAL A 87 0.34 -20.17 -5.48
C VAL A 87 -0.93 -20.86 -4.98
N LEU A 88 -1.43 -20.47 -3.79
CA LEU A 88 -2.54 -21.16 -3.12
C LEU A 88 -3.94 -20.68 -3.55
N ALA A 89 -4.06 -19.51 -4.18
CA ALA A 89 -5.34 -18.91 -4.52
C ALA A 89 -6.12 -19.80 -5.52
N ARG A 90 -7.27 -20.31 -5.09
CA ARG A 90 -8.19 -21.08 -5.94
C ARG A 90 -9.31 -20.24 -6.54
N LYS A 91 -9.69 -19.14 -5.88
CA LYS A 91 -10.81 -18.28 -6.28
C LYS A 91 -10.45 -17.42 -7.49
N PRO A 92 -11.30 -17.35 -8.53
CA PRO A 92 -10.99 -16.62 -9.76
C PRO A 92 -10.89 -15.10 -9.53
N GLU A 93 -11.64 -14.54 -8.59
CA GLU A 93 -11.59 -13.12 -8.26
C GLU A 93 -10.24 -12.74 -7.62
N THR A 94 -9.72 -13.60 -6.73
CA THR A 94 -8.40 -13.41 -6.11
C THR A 94 -7.29 -13.54 -7.15
N LYS A 95 -7.38 -14.52 -8.05
CA LYS A 95 -6.43 -14.65 -9.17
C LYS A 95 -6.42 -13.43 -10.09
N ARG A 96 -7.59 -12.86 -10.41
CA ARG A 96 -7.69 -11.63 -11.21
C ARG A 96 -7.05 -10.44 -10.52
N ALA A 97 -7.29 -10.26 -9.21
CA ALA A 97 -6.65 -9.19 -8.44
C ALA A 97 -5.12 -9.32 -8.43
N LEU A 98 -4.60 -10.54 -8.25
CA LEU A 98 -3.17 -10.84 -8.26
C LEU A 98 -2.54 -10.60 -9.64
N VAL A 99 -3.14 -11.13 -10.71
CA VAL A 99 -2.55 -11.09 -12.06
C VAL A 99 -2.74 -9.73 -12.73
N LYS A 100 -3.98 -9.24 -12.76
CA LYS A 100 -4.36 -8.05 -13.54
C LYS A 100 -4.24 -6.76 -12.72
N GLY A 101 -4.31 -6.86 -11.39
CA GLY A 101 -4.23 -5.70 -10.51
C GLY A 101 -2.80 -5.31 -10.12
N VAL A 102 -2.03 -6.29 -9.65
CA VAL A 102 -0.83 -6.00 -8.84
C VAL A 102 0.44 -6.65 -9.38
N GLY A 103 0.35 -7.80 -10.02
CA GLY A 103 1.49 -8.67 -10.29
C GLY A 103 2.65 -7.98 -10.99
N LEU A 104 2.42 -7.39 -12.16
CA LEU A 104 3.49 -6.77 -12.95
C LEU A 104 4.02 -5.46 -12.32
N PRO A 105 3.19 -4.52 -11.84
CA PRO A 105 3.67 -3.34 -11.10
C PRO A 105 4.51 -3.70 -9.88
N LEU A 106 4.14 -4.73 -9.12
CA LEU A 106 4.88 -5.19 -7.94
C LEU A 106 6.26 -5.75 -8.32
N VAL A 107 6.34 -6.55 -9.40
CA VAL A 107 7.62 -7.04 -9.92
C VAL A 107 8.56 -5.88 -10.25
N PHE A 108 8.08 -4.90 -11.01
CA PHE A 108 8.90 -3.75 -11.38
C PHE A 108 9.27 -2.90 -10.16
N ALA A 109 8.35 -2.70 -9.21
CA ALA A 109 8.64 -1.99 -7.96
C ALA A 109 9.75 -2.69 -7.17
N ASN A 110 9.78 -4.03 -7.13
CA ASN A 110 10.85 -4.79 -6.47
C ASN A 110 12.21 -4.59 -7.16
N TRP A 111 12.26 -4.69 -8.48
CA TRP A 111 13.49 -4.44 -9.24
C TRP A 111 14.01 -3.01 -9.08
N LEU A 112 13.13 -2.02 -9.19
CA LEU A 112 13.51 -0.62 -9.02
C LEU A 112 13.93 -0.30 -7.58
N THR A 113 13.36 -0.98 -6.58
CA THR A 113 13.79 -0.84 -5.18
C THR A 113 15.16 -1.46 -4.95
N ALA A 114 15.45 -2.60 -5.56
CA ALA A 114 16.80 -3.19 -5.56
C ALA A 114 17.82 -2.24 -6.21
N GLY A 115 17.48 -1.69 -7.38
CA GLY A 115 18.29 -0.70 -8.08
C GLY A 115 18.47 0.60 -7.28
N TRP A 116 17.43 1.03 -6.57
CA TRP A 116 17.49 2.19 -5.68
C TRP A 116 18.53 1.99 -4.58
N ALA A 117 18.56 0.82 -3.93
CA ALA A 117 19.52 0.52 -2.87
C ALA A 117 20.96 0.59 -3.39
N LEU A 118 21.23 0.05 -4.59
CA LEU A 118 22.54 0.16 -5.24
C LEU A 118 22.88 1.61 -5.60
N ALA A 119 21.95 2.36 -6.19
CA ALA A 119 22.18 3.76 -6.53
C ALA A 119 22.45 4.62 -5.29
N TRP A 120 21.76 4.36 -4.18
CA TRP A 120 21.99 5.02 -2.90
C TRP A 120 23.37 4.68 -2.33
N LEU A 121 23.76 3.40 -2.37
CA LEU A 121 25.06 2.92 -1.90
C LEU A 121 26.22 3.60 -2.67
N PHE A 122 26.09 3.73 -3.99
CA PHE A 122 27.05 4.46 -4.84
C PHE A 122 26.92 5.99 -4.77
N GLN A 123 26.04 6.52 -3.90
CA GLN A 123 25.79 7.95 -3.75
C GLN A 123 25.33 8.64 -5.05
N ALA A 124 24.75 7.88 -5.98
CA ALA A 124 24.12 8.39 -7.19
C ALA A 124 22.71 8.93 -6.86
N PHE A 125 22.63 9.97 -6.02
CA PHE A 125 21.38 10.45 -5.40
C PHE A 125 20.31 10.85 -6.41
N LEU A 126 20.69 11.46 -7.54
CA LEU A 126 19.75 11.79 -8.61
C LEU A 126 19.10 10.53 -9.20
N VAL A 127 19.91 9.53 -9.56
CA VAL A 127 19.42 8.24 -10.08
C VAL A 127 18.55 7.56 -9.03
N SER A 128 19.01 7.55 -7.77
CA SER A 128 18.28 7.01 -6.63
C SER A 128 16.90 7.65 -6.47
N THR A 129 16.81 8.99 -6.59
CA THR A 129 15.55 9.73 -6.51
C THR A 129 14.63 9.43 -7.69
N ILE A 130 15.16 9.33 -8.91
CA ILE A 130 14.39 8.95 -10.11
C ILE A 130 13.79 7.55 -9.94
N LEU A 131 14.59 6.58 -9.46
CA LEU A 131 14.13 5.21 -9.21
C LEU A 131 13.01 5.17 -8.16
N LEU A 132 13.14 5.91 -7.05
CA LEU A 132 12.05 6.02 -6.06
C LEU A 132 10.80 6.68 -6.62
N GLY A 133 10.96 7.69 -7.49
CA GLY A 133 9.83 8.30 -8.19
C GLY A 133 9.08 7.30 -9.06
N MET A 134 9.80 6.47 -9.82
CA MET A 134 9.22 5.39 -10.62
C MET A 134 8.53 4.33 -9.74
N VAL A 135 9.16 3.92 -8.62
CA VAL A 135 8.54 3.01 -7.64
C VAL A 135 7.23 3.60 -7.12
N LEU A 136 7.24 4.88 -6.73
CA LEU A 136 6.06 5.55 -6.20
C LEU A 136 4.92 5.59 -7.23
N ILE A 137 5.21 5.91 -8.49
CA ILE A 137 4.22 5.92 -9.58
C ILE A 137 3.61 4.53 -9.79
N LEU A 138 4.44 3.48 -9.85
CA LEU A 138 3.97 2.09 -10.02
C LEU A 138 3.08 1.65 -8.86
N LEU A 139 3.47 1.99 -7.62
CA LEU A 139 2.72 1.61 -6.44
C LEU A 139 1.42 2.42 -6.29
N ILE A 140 1.40 3.70 -6.67
CA ILE A 140 0.17 4.50 -6.76
C ILE A 140 -0.77 3.88 -7.80
N TYR A 141 -0.26 3.57 -8.99
CA TYR A 141 -1.03 2.91 -10.04
C TYR A 141 -1.65 1.59 -9.54
N ALA A 142 -0.85 0.71 -8.95
CA ALA A 142 -1.33 -0.56 -8.42
C ALA A 142 -2.39 -0.38 -7.33
N ASN A 143 -2.21 0.60 -6.43
CA ASN A 143 -3.19 0.91 -5.39
C ASN A 143 -4.49 1.48 -5.96
N ILE A 144 -4.44 2.33 -7.00
CA ILE A 144 -5.64 2.82 -7.69
C ILE A 144 -6.37 1.68 -8.39
N VAL A 145 -5.66 0.81 -9.10
CA VAL A 145 -6.26 -0.36 -9.78
C VAL A 145 -6.92 -1.30 -8.78
N LEU A 146 -6.26 -1.57 -7.64
CA LEU A 146 -6.85 -2.32 -6.53
C LEU A 146 -8.08 -1.63 -5.96
N LEU A 147 -8.07 -0.30 -5.87
CA LEU A 147 -9.17 0.45 -5.29
C LEU A 147 -10.42 0.46 -6.19
N VAL A 148 -10.23 0.62 -7.50
CA VAL A 148 -11.29 0.81 -8.49
C VAL A 148 -11.82 -0.55 -8.96
N TYR A 149 -10.94 -1.46 -9.38
CA TYR A 149 -11.34 -2.70 -10.04
C TYR A 149 -11.43 -3.90 -9.07
N HIS A 150 -10.70 -3.88 -7.96
CA HIS A 150 -10.61 -5.02 -7.03
C HIS A 150 -10.81 -4.60 -5.58
N SER A 151 -11.88 -3.84 -5.32
CA SER A 151 -12.09 -3.19 -4.01
C SER A 151 -12.03 -4.18 -2.82
N PRO A 152 -11.47 -3.74 -1.67
CA PRO A 152 -11.37 -4.58 -0.48
C PRO A 152 -12.76 -4.93 0.05
N THR A 153 -13.01 -6.22 0.30
CA THR A 153 -14.30 -6.73 0.78
C THR A 153 -14.11 -7.49 2.10
N GLY A 154 -14.95 -7.21 3.11
CA GLY A 154 -14.90 -7.91 4.39
C GLY A 154 -15.15 -9.42 4.30
N LYS A 155 -15.72 -9.88 3.20
CA LYS A 155 -15.94 -11.31 2.89
C LYS A 155 -14.64 -12.07 2.58
N ARG A 156 -13.54 -11.36 2.29
CA ARG A 156 -12.24 -11.93 1.89
C ARG A 156 -11.10 -11.28 2.69
N PRO A 157 -10.99 -11.59 3.99
CA PRO A 157 -10.01 -10.94 4.87
C PRO A 157 -8.56 -11.23 4.48
N LEU A 158 -8.28 -12.43 3.93
CA LEU A 158 -6.95 -12.80 3.46
C LEU A 158 -6.51 -11.96 2.25
N ASP A 159 -7.42 -11.62 1.33
CA ASP A 159 -7.11 -10.73 0.20
C ASP A 159 -6.74 -9.33 0.72
N ILE A 160 -7.44 -8.83 1.75
CA ILE A 160 -7.10 -7.55 2.39
C ILE A 160 -5.70 -7.61 3.02
N MET A 161 -5.43 -8.67 3.79
CA MET A 161 -4.17 -8.79 4.54
C MET A 161 -2.95 -9.07 3.67
N LEU A 162 -3.11 -9.86 2.59
CA LEU A 162 -1.97 -10.35 1.79
C LEU A 162 -1.87 -9.71 0.41
N ILE A 163 -2.88 -8.96 -0.05
CA ILE A 163 -2.81 -8.18 -1.30
C ILE A 163 -2.81 -6.69 -0.98
N HIS A 164 -3.88 -6.20 -0.35
CA HIS A 164 -4.03 -4.76 -0.14
C HIS A 164 -3.05 -4.20 0.88
N ALA A 165 -2.85 -4.88 2.00
CA ALA A 165 -1.99 -4.39 3.07
C ALA A 165 -0.51 -4.24 2.65
N PRO A 166 0.17 -5.26 2.10
CA PRO A 166 1.55 -5.11 1.66
C PRO A 166 1.71 -4.07 0.56
N MET A 167 0.78 -3.99 -0.40
CA MET A 167 0.84 -2.99 -1.47
C MET A 167 0.68 -1.56 -0.96
N ARG A 168 -0.20 -1.34 0.02
CA ARG A 168 -0.36 -0.03 0.67
C ARG A 168 0.85 0.33 1.51
N ALA A 169 1.30 -0.59 2.36
CA ALA A 169 2.47 -0.38 3.20
C ALA A 169 3.72 -0.08 2.36
N PHE A 170 3.91 -0.82 1.26
CA PHE A 170 5.02 -0.60 0.34
C PHE A 170 4.93 0.75 -0.36
N MET A 171 3.73 1.25 -0.70
CA MET A 171 3.56 2.59 -1.27
C MET A 171 3.80 3.71 -0.25
N ILE A 172 3.38 3.52 1.00
CA ILE A 172 3.48 4.53 2.06
C ILE A 172 4.93 4.80 2.45
N LEU A 173 5.82 3.80 2.34
CA LEU A 173 7.24 4.00 2.64
C LEU A 173 7.94 5.05 1.73
N PRO A 174 7.92 4.92 0.38
CA PRO A 174 8.47 5.93 -0.51
C PRO A 174 7.69 7.23 -0.44
N LEU A 175 6.35 7.19 -0.41
CA LEU A 175 5.53 8.41 -0.32
C LEU A 175 5.84 9.20 0.96
N GLY A 176 5.91 8.48 2.09
CA GLY A 176 5.98 9.05 3.41
C GLY A 176 7.36 9.54 3.80
N VAL A 177 8.42 8.85 3.36
CA VAL A 177 9.76 9.23 3.78
C VAL A 177 10.87 8.97 2.76
N LEU A 178 10.93 7.83 2.06
CA LEU A 178 12.14 7.55 1.26
C LEU A 178 12.28 8.54 0.11
N PHE A 179 11.21 8.81 -0.65
CA PHE A 179 11.29 9.75 -1.78
C PHE A 179 11.55 11.19 -1.29
N PRO A 180 10.78 11.74 -0.34
CA PRO A 180 11.09 13.06 0.24
C PRO A 180 12.51 13.18 0.76
N TYR A 181 13.00 12.19 1.52
CA TYR A 181 14.34 12.22 2.09
C TYR A 181 15.42 12.17 0.99
N ASN A 182 15.28 11.27 0.01
CA ASN A 182 16.22 11.17 -1.11
C ASN A 182 16.24 12.46 -1.95
N LEU A 183 15.09 13.09 -2.12
CA LEU A 183 15.00 14.40 -2.77
C LEU A 183 15.75 15.47 -1.97
N PHE A 184 15.65 15.48 -0.64
CA PHE A 184 16.43 16.42 0.20
C PHE A 184 17.93 16.22 0.03
N VAL A 185 18.39 14.97 0.03
CA VAL A 185 19.80 14.66 -0.18
C VAL A 185 20.25 15.07 -1.59
N THR A 186 19.44 14.80 -2.62
CA THR A 186 19.72 15.17 -4.01
C THR A 186 19.80 16.69 -4.21
N LEU A 187 18.94 17.45 -3.52
CA LEU A 187 18.94 18.92 -3.55
C LEU A 187 20.04 19.55 -2.67
N GLY A 188 20.83 18.74 -1.97
CA GLY A 188 21.82 19.23 -1.01
C GLY A 188 21.19 19.91 0.22
N TRP A 189 19.93 19.61 0.52
CA TRP A 189 19.21 20.12 1.70
C TRP A 189 19.54 19.31 2.97
N THR A 190 20.83 19.05 3.15
CA THR A 190 21.43 18.33 4.27
C THR A 190 22.35 19.26 5.04
N TRP A 191 22.94 18.77 6.14
CA TRP A 191 24.02 19.45 6.84
C TRP A 191 25.18 18.49 7.10
N SER A 192 26.36 19.05 7.39
CA SER A 192 27.52 18.23 7.76
C SER A 192 27.28 17.58 9.13
N PRO A 193 27.52 16.27 9.29
CA PRO A 193 27.41 15.60 10.60
C PRO A 193 28.29 16.24 11.69
N GLY A 194 29.40 16.89 11.30
CA GLY A 194 30.28 17.62 12.22
C GLY A 194 29.77 18.99 12.65
N GLU A 195 28.69 19.48 12.02
CA GLU A 195 28.10 20.80 12.28
C GLU A 195 26.60 20.69 12.60
N PRO A 196 26.24 20.02 13.72
CA PRO A 196 24.85 19.74 14.06
C PRO A 196 24.03 21.01 14.34
N GLN A 197 24.66 22.16 14.57
CA GLN A 197 23.99 23.45 14.75
C GLN A 197 23.13 23.86 13.55
N HIS A 198 23.40 23.34 12.35
CA HIS A 198 22.66 23.64 11.14
C HIS A 198 21.44 22.74 10.91
N TYR A 199 21.03 21.94 11.89
CA TYR A 199 19.90 21.02 11.78
C TYR A 199 18.58 21.70 11.38
N ALA A 200 18.40 22.99 11.71
CA ALA A 200 17.21 23.79 11.38
C ALA A 200 17.15 24.27 9.92
N ARG A 201 18.18 24.01 9.11
CA ARG A 201 18.20 24.40 7.70
C ARG A 201 17.08 23.67 6.94
N HIS A 202 16.39 24.40 6.05
CA HIS A 202 15.26 23.88 5.26
C HIS A 202 14.09 23.31 6.10
N GLN A 203 13.96 23.69 7.37
CA GLN A 203 12.89 23.21 8.25
C GLN A 203 11.47 23.48 7.71
N TRP A 204 11.26 24.60 7.04
CA TRP A 204 9.96 24.95 6.46
C TRP A 204 9.58 24.07 5.27
N ALA A 205 10.55 23.72 4.42
CA ALA A 205 10.34 22.77 3.34
C ALA A 205 10.02 21.38 3.90
N GLY A 206 10.78 20.95 4.93
CA GLY A 206 10.51 19.70 5.63
C GLY A 206 9.13 19.66 6.27
N MET A 207 8.72 20.75 6.92
CA MET A 207 7.38 20.90 7.51
C MET A 207 6.29 20.83 6.43
N GLY A 208 6.43 21.59 5.33
CA GLY A 208 5.43 21.62 4.26
C GLY A 208 5.19 20.25 3.63
N ILE A 209 6.26 19.50 3.38
CA ILE A 209 6.16 18.14 2.83
C ILE A 209 5.51 17.18 3.84
N MET A 210 5.99 17.17 5.09
CA MET A 210 5.43 16.30 6.11
C MET A 210 3.97 16.63 6.41
N LEU A 211 3.60 17.91 6.43
CA LEU A 211 2.22 18.35 6.58
C LEU A 211 1.36 17.89 5.40
N GLY A 212 1.83 18.09 4.16
CA GLY A 212 1.09 17.67 2.96
C GLY A 212 0.82 16.16 2.91
N ILE A 213 1.84 15.34 3.15
CA ILE A 213 1.71 13.87 3.20
C ILE A 213 0.75 13.44 4.32
N ASN A 214 0.83 14.09 5.48
CA ASN A 214 -0.01 13.74 6.62
C ASN A 214 -1.46 14.20 6.46
N LEU A 215 -1.71 15.35 5.83
CA LEU A 215 -3.06 15.78 5.46
C LEU A 215 -3.68 14.83 4.44
N LEU A 216 -2.91 14.41 3.42
CA LEU A 216 -3.35 13.36 2.49
C LEU A 216 -3.69 12.06 3.24
N SER A 217 -2.83 11.65 4.16
CA SER A 217 -3.05 10.45 4.97
C SER A 217 -4.31 10.57 5.83
N LEU A 218 -4.54 11.73 6.44
CA LEU A 218 -5.74 12.00 7.24
C LEU A 218 -7.01 11.89 6.39
N VAL A 219 -7.02 12.46 5.19
CA VAL A 219 -8.16 12.36 4.26
C VAL A 219 -8.44 10.89 3.92
N VAL A 220 -7.41 10.11 3.57
CA VAL A 220 -7.56 8.69 3.26
C VAL A 220 -8.09 7.91 4.46
N VAL A 221 -7.53 8.12 5.65
CA VAL A 221 -7.92 7.43 6.89
C VAL A 221 -9.36 7.78 7.27
N VAL A 222 -9.77 9.05 7.22
CA VAL A 222 -11.13 9.45 7.59
C VAL A 222 -12.16 8.94 6.60
N LEU A 223 -11.92 9.09 5.29
CA LEU A 223 -12.89 8.73 4.26
C LEU A 223 -13.00 7.22 4.06
N ARG A 224 -11.87 6.50 4.09
CA ARG A 224 -11.82 5.06 3.79
C ARG A 224 -11.73 4.18 5.03
N ARG A 225 -11.45 4.75 6.21
CA ARG A 225 -11.23 3.99 7.46
C ARG A 225 -10.17 2.91 7.28
N ASP A 226 -9.10 3.27 6.57
CA ASP A 226 -8.01 2.36 6.20
C ASP A 226 -7.01 2.19 7.34
N ILE A 227 -7.12 1.04 8.03
CA ILE A 227 -6.28 0.71 9.19
C ILE A 227 -4.81 0.57 8.77
N VAL A 228 -4.55 -0.06 7.62
CA VAL A 228 -3.18 -0.27 7.14
C VAL A 228 -2.52 1.07 6.89
N TRP A 229 -3.22 1.99 6.22
CA TRP A 229 -2.72 3.33 5.98
C TRP A 229 -2.42 4.07 7.28
N CYS A 230 -3.34 4.00 8.24
CA CYS A 230 -3.19 4.65 9.53
C CYS A 230 -1.95 4.17 10.28
N VAL A 231 -1.79 2.85 10.43
CA VAL A 231 -0.66 2.25 11.16
C VAL A 231 0.65 2.55 10.45
N ALA A 232 0.68 2.42 9.12
CA ALA A 232 1.86 2.70 8.32
C ALA A 232 2.30 4.15 8.42
N ALA A 233 1.38 5.11 8.21
CA ALA A 233 1.68 6.53 8.30
C ALA A 233 2.11 6.95 9.72
N ALA A 234 1.45 6.42 10.76
CA ALA A 234 1.84 6.66 12.15
C ALA A 234 3.25 6.12 12.45
N TRP A 235 3.60 4.94 11.93
CA TRP A 235 4.95 4.38 12.07
C TRP A 235 6.01 5.22 11.36
N ILE A 236 5.72 5.71 10.15
CA ILE A 236 6.64 6.59 9.42
C ILE A 236 6.85 7.90 10.18
N ASN A 237 5.78 8.53 10.69
CA ASN A 237 5.91 9.71 11.56
C ASN A 237 6.77 9.41 12.80
N ALA A 238 6.54 8.27 13.45
CA ALA A 238 7.35 7.80 14.58
C ALA A 238 8.83 7.66 14.23
N SER A 239 9.13 7.07 13.08
CA SER A 239 10.51 6.93 12.61
C SER A 239 11.21 8.28 12.47
N ILE A 240 10.48 9.35 12.10
CA ILE A 240 11.05 10.69 11.90
C ILE A 240 11.29 11.38 13.25
N TRP A 241 10.33 11.38 14.17
CA TRP A 241 10.49 12.13 15.43
C TRP A 241 11.41 11.47 16.46
N VAL A 242 11.63 10.15 16.37
CA VAL A 242 12.53 9.40 17.23
C VAL A 242 13.99 9.79 16.99
N LEU A 243 14.40 10.02 15.73
CA LEU A 243 15.77 10.44 15.43
C LEU A 243 15.97 11.90 15.88
N LYS A 244 17.06 12.20 16.60
CA LYS A 244 17.44 13.55 17.07
C LYS A 244 18.81 13.96 16.53
N PRO A 245 19.10 15.26 16.38
CA PRO A 245 18.22 16.42 16.59
C PRO A 245 17.18 16.60 15.46
N LYS A 246 16.07 17.31 15.75
CA LYS A 246 15.01 17.60 14.77
C LYS A 246 14.54 19.05 14.85
N PRO A 247 14.33 19.72 13.70
CA PRO A 247 13.71 21.03 13.67
C PRO A 247 12.33 20.99 14.32
N PHE A 248 12.06 21.98 15.17
CA PHE A 248 10.81 22.07 15.92
C PHE A 248 9.54 22.02 15.03
N PRO A 249 9.46 22.72 13.88
CA PRO A 249 8.28 22.66 13.01
C PRO A 249 8.01 21.27 12.41
N VAL A 250 9.07 20.55 12.04
CA VAL A 250 8.96 19.18 11.52
C VAL A 250 8.54 18.25 12.65
N PHE A 251 9.21 18.34 13.80
CA PHE A 251 8.97 17.52 14.98
C PHE A 251 7.52 17.60 15.45
N ILE A 252 6.97 18.81 15.62
CA ILE A 252 5.58 18.99 16.03
C ILE A 252 4.62 18.38 15.03
N THR A 253 4.83 18.65 13.72
CA THR A 253 3.96 18.11 12.67
C THR A 253 3.87 16.58 12.77
N VAL A 254 5.01 15.88 12.77
CA VAL A 254 4.99 14.41 12.79
C VAL A 254 4.48 13.85 14.12
N VAL A 255 4.72 14.50 15.27
CA VAL A 255 4.18 14.06 16.57
C VAL A 255 2.66 14.21 16.62
N ILE A 256 2.13 15.36 16.21
CA ILE A 256 0.69 15.60 16.15
C ILE A 256 0.02 14.54 15.28
N PHE A 257 0.53 14.30 14.06
CA PHE A 257 -0.08 13.32 13.17
C PHE A 257 0.14 11.85 13.57
N THR A 258 1.16 11.55 14.38
CA THR A 258 1.28 10.21 15.02
C THR A 258 0.06 9.92 15.89
N ILE A 259 -0.52 10.95 16.54
CA ILE A 259 -1.67 10.82 17.45
C ILE A 259 -3.00 11.05 16.70
N VAL A 260 -3.06 12.09 15.86
CA VAL A 260 -4.28 12.49 15.15
C VAL A 260 -4.75 11.41 14.17
N LEU A 261 -3.85 10.69 13.49
CA LEU A 261 -4.26 9.64 12.54
C LEU A 261 -5.04 8.50 13.22
N PRO A 262 -4.55 7.86 14.31
CA PRO A 262 -5.33 6.89 15.08
C PRO A 262 -6.63 7.45 15.64
N LEU A 263 -6.61 8.66 16.21
CA LEU A 263 -7.82 9.29 16.76
C LEU A 263 -8.88 9.54 15.68
N ALA A 264 -8.47 10.01 14.51
CA ALA A 264 -9.35 10.25 13.37
C ALA A 264 -9.96 8.95 12.84
N LEU A 265 -9.20 7.85 12.83
CA LEU A 265 -9.72 6.52 12.48
C LEU A 265 -10.81 6.08 13.46
N VAL A 266 -10.56 6.19 14.77
CA VAL A 266 -11.52 5.84 15.82
C VAL A 266 -12.76 6.73 15.73
N ALA A 267 -12.59 8.04 15.60
CA ALA A 267 -13.69 8.99 15.47
C ALA A 267 -14.55 8.71 14.23
N SER A 268 -13.93 8.46 13.07
CA SER A 268 -14.64 8.11 11.83
C SER A 268 -15.40 6.78 11.96
N ALA A 269 -14.81 5.77 12.62
CA ALA A 269 -15.47 4.49 12.86
C ALA A 269 -16.67 4.61 13.80
N LEU A 270 -16.53 5.35 14.91
CA LEU A 270 -17.60 5.61 15.88
C LEU A 270 -18.74 6.41 15.22
N TRP A 271 -18.42 7.45 14.45
CA TRP A 271 -19.39 8.26 13.73
C TRP A 271 -20.25 7.44 12.78
N LEU A 272 -19.66 6.51 12.03
CA LEU A 272 -20.42 5.64 11.15
C LEU A 272 -21.31 4.66 11.94
N LYS A 273 -20.79 4.09 13.04
CA LYS A 273 -21.58 3.19 13.89
C LYS A 273 -22.80 3.89 14.47
N LEU A 274 -22.64 5.13 14.94
CA LEU A 274 -23.73 5.97 15.43
C LEU A 274 -24.74 6.31 14.32
N ARG A 275 -24.26 6.71 13.13
CA ARG A 275 -25.14 6.99 11.99
C ARG A 275 -25.90 5.76 11.48
N ARG A 276 -25.30 4.57 11.53
CA ARG A 276 -25.98 3.32 11.18
C ARG A 276 -27.05 2.98 12.20
N LYS A 277 -26.74 3.04 13.50
CA LYS A 277 -27.71 2.84 14.58
C LYS A 277 -28.86 3.84 14.53
N ALA A 278 -28.61 5.07 14.09
CA ALA A 278 -29.65 6.08 13.90
C ALA A 278 -30.52 5.85 12.65
N ARG A 279 -29.99 5.18 11.62
CA ARG A 279 -30.73 4.79 10.40
C ARG A 279 -31.49 3.48 10.57
N GLU A 280 -30.97 2.56 11.36
CA GLU A 280 -31.62 1.34 11.84
C GLU A 280 -32.48 1.66 13.07
N GLY A 281 -33.35 2.68 12.96
CA GLY A 281 -34.42 2.91 13.92
C GLY A 281 -35.26 1.64 14.09
N PRO A 282 -35.95 1.48 15.24
CA PRO A 282 -36.67 0.26 15.56
C PRO A 282 -37.58 -0.10 14.39
N ILE A 283 -37.32 -1.28 13.80
CA ILE A 283 -38.13 -1.86 12.75
C ILE A 283 -39.59 -1.75 13.20
N ARG A 284 -40.36 -0.87 12.54
CA ARG A 284 -41.80 -0.83 12.74
C ARG A 284 -42.32 -2.15 12.19
N LEU A 285 -42.66 -3.07 13.08
CA LEU A 285 -43.49 -4.22 12.74
C LEU A 285 -44.75 -3.70 12.04
N PRO A 286 -45.22 -4.34 10.95
CA PRO A 286 -46.59 -4.13 10.51
C PRO A 286 -47.49 -4.32 11.74
N GLU A 287 -48.43 -3.40 11.95
CA GLU A 287 -49.40 -3.54 13.03
C GLU A 287 -50.20 -4.82 12.76
N ASP A 288 -49.97 -5.87 13.56
CA ASP A 288 -50.85 -7.04 13.63
C ASP A 288 -52.19 -6.57 14.24
N GLY A 289 -53.03 -5.99 13.40
CA GLY A 289 -54.40 -5.60 13.70
C GLY A 289 -55.37 -6.73 13.29
N PRO A 290 -56.32 -7.10 14.15
CA PRO A 290 -57.13 -8.31 14.00
C PRO A 290 -58.17 -8.21 12.88
N GLU A 291 -58.50 -9.39 12.36
CA GLU A 291 -59.56 -9.74 11.41
C GLU A 291 -60.72 -8.73 11.24
N GLY A 292 -60.94 -8.30 10.00
CA GLY A 292 -62.12 -7.55 9.58
C GLY A 292 -62.17 -7.47 8.05
N GLY A 293 -62.95 -8.37 7.44
CA GLY A 293 -62.81 -8.77 6.04
C GLY A 293 -63.16 -7.73 4.97
N ALA A 294 -62.52 -7.87 3.81
CA ALA A 294 -63.14 -7.71 2.50
C ALA A 294 -62.21 -8.27 1.42
N GLN A 295 -62.81 -9.04 0.52
CA GLN A 295 -62.19 -9.71 -0.62
C GLN A 295 -61.54 -8.73 -1.60
N SER A 296 -60.33 -9.04 -2.08
CA SER A 296 -59.93 -8.76 -3.46
C SER A 296 -58.85 -9.75 -3.91
N HIS A 297 -59.25 -10.66 -4.80
CA HIS A 297 -58.34 -11.47 -5.58
C HIS A 297 -57.57 -10.57 -6.56
N GLU A 298 -56.30 -10.28 -6.28
CA GLU A 298 -55.34 -9.88 -7.32
C GLU A 298 -54.14 -10.83 -7.29
N ARG A 299 -54.11 -11.72 -8.28
CA ARG A 299 -52.99 -12.60 -8.59
C ARG A 299 -51.78 -11.75 -9.00
N GLY A 300 -50.74 -11.72 -8.16
CA GLY A 300 -49.40 -11.28 -8.56
C GLY A 300 -48.76 -12.23 -9.59
N PRO A 301 -47.68 -11.79 -10.27
CA PRO A 301 -47.14 -12.49 -11.43
C PRO A 301 -46.57 -13.85 -11.05
N ARG A 302 -47.01 -14.88 -11.76
CA ARG A 302 -46.59 -16.28 -11.61
C ARG A 302 -45.12 -16.40 -12.01
N GLU A 303 -44.28 -16.94 -11.12
CA GLU A 303 -42.94 -17.42 -11.48
C GLU A 303 -43.08 -18.44 -12.61
N VAL A 304 -42.33 -18.20 -13.69
CA VAL A 304 -42.25 -19.11 -14.83
C VAL A 304 -41.27 -20.22 -14.42
N ASP A 305 -41.76 -21.44 -14.30
CA ASP A 305 -40.93 -22.64 -14.12
C ASP A 305 -39.95 -22.75 -15.29
N ALA A 306 -38.66 -22.53 -15.02
CA ALA A 306 -37.59 -22.61 -16.01
C ALA A 306 -37.32 -24.05 -16.51
N GLU A 307 -37.89 -25.06 -15.86
CA GLU A 307 -37.76 -26.47 -16.21
C GLU A 307 -38.74 -26.92 -17.32
N ALA A 308 -39.67 -26.07 -17.76
CA ALA A 308 -40.54 -26.33 -18.90
C ALA A 308 -39.96 -25.89 -20.25
N LEU A 309 -38.77 -25.27 -20.28
CA LEU A 309 -38.17 -24.66 -21.48
C LEU A 309 -37.01 -25.44 -22.09
N TRP A 310 -36.58 -26.54 -21.47
CA TRP A 310 -35.53 -27.42 -21.98
C TRP A 310 -35.92 -28.88 -21.74
N GLY A 311 -36.75 -29.40 -22.64
CA GLY A 311 -36.89 -30.85 -22.81
C GLY A 311 -35.61 -31.49 -23.31
#